data_AF-A0A2P5EK34-F1
#
_entry.id   AF-A0A2P5EK34-F1
#
_cell.length_a   1.000
_cell.length_b   1.000
_cell.length_c   1.000
_cell.angle_alpha   90.00
_cell.angle_beta   90.00
_cell.angle_gamma   90.00
#
_symmetry.space_group_name_H-M   'P 1'
#
loop_
_entity.id
_entity.type
_entity.pdbx_description
1 polymer ?
#
loop_
_entity_poly.entity_id
_entity_poly.type
_entity_poly.pdbx_seq_one_letter_code
_entity_poly.pdbx_strand_id
1 'polypeptide(L)'
;MASSSKIESDGEDEAQEEEVEHFDDFTLASSWERFISEIEAVCRQWMADGPKNLLKKDAVQLVSSMDLFKVKCELKDVTKSYSMEFYFHTNNDGKIVDWNSISHDLQLCFGVKEFLVIAPQSASGVVLDAPEASKLLSAVAIALSNCSSLWPAFVPVHAPSRKAFIGIQNMGTVFTRRFEADHIGSQVPVKLMHLEGLYELFVSKFVSFHLFMIP
;
A
#
# COMPACT_ATOMS: atom_id res chain seq x y z
N MET A 1 -22.81 62.08 53.73
CA MET A 1 -22.44 62.62 52.39
C MET A 1 -20.98 62.32 52.11
N ALA A 2 -20.62 62.23 50.83
CA ALA A 2 -19.35 61.76 50.25
C ALA A 2 -19.17 60.23 50.17
N SER A 3 -19.52 59.73 48.98
CA SER A 3 -19.25 58.40 48.42
C SER A 3 -17.99 58.50 47.55
N SER A 4 -17.14 57.48 47.54
CA SER A 4 -16.42 57.08 46.32
C SER A 4 -15.87 55.65 46.46
N SER A 5 -15.94 54.95 45.34
CA SER A 5 -15.98 53.51 45.12
C SER A 5 -14.63 52.80 45.21
N LYS A 6 -14.60 51.64 45.88
CA LYS A 6 -13.57 50.60 45.68
C LYS A 6 -13.90 49.79 44.42
N ILE A 7 -12.99 49.81 43.46
CA ILE A 7 -12.90 48.81 42.39
C ILE A 7 -11.83 47.83 42.87
N GLU A 8 -12.26 46.65 43.30
CA GLU A 8 -11.37 45.52 43.57
C GLU A 8 -11.35 44.66 42.29
N SER A 9 -10.17 44.62 41.68
CA SER A 9 -9.76 43.71 40.62
C SER A 9 -9.57 42.32 41.21
N ASP A 10 -10.18 41.28 40.64
CA ASP A 10 -9.71 39.92 40.88
C ASP A 10 -10.06 38.98 39.72
N GLY A 11 -9.02 38.56 39.00
CA GLY A 11 -8.84 37.19 38.49
C GLY A 11 -9.73 36.72 37.34
N GLU A 12 -9.56 37.29 36.15
CA GLU A 12 -9.76 36.51 34.91
C GLU A 12 -8.37 36.00 34.48
N ASP A 13 -8.02 34.78 34.91
CA ASP A 13 -6.94 33.98 34.29
C ASP A 13 -7.41 33.59 32.88
N GLU A 14 -7.45 34.57 31.96
CA GLU A 14 -7.32 34.28 30.55
C GLU A 14 -5.87 33.89 30.30
N ALA A 15 -5.57 32.61 30.51
CA ALA A 15 -4.47 31.96 29.83
C ALA A 15 -4.75 32.07 28.33
N GLN A 16 -4.31 33.18 27.74
CA GLN A 16 -4.11 33.31 26.31
C GLN A 16 -3.16 32.17 25.93
N GLU A 17 -3.73 31.08 25.41
CA GLU A 17 -2.98 30.14 24.61
C GLU A 17 -2.37 30.97 23.48
N GLU A 18 -1.09 31.35 23.63
CA GLU A 18 -0.31 31.94 22.56
C GLU A 18 -0.44 31.00 21.37
N GLU A 19 -1.21 31.43 20.37
CA GLU A 19 -1.29 30.82 19.06
C GLU A 19 0.09 31.02 18.41
N VAL A 20 1.05 30.19 18.82
CA VAL A 20 2.40 30.19 18.27
C VAL A 20 2.22 29.94 16.77
N GLU A 21 2.50 30.97 15.96
CA GLU A 21 2.49 30.87 14.50
C GLU A 21 3.33 29.66 14.10
N HIS A 22 2.66 28.56 13.76
CA HIS A 22 3.32 27.34 13.35
C HIS A 22 3.87 27.59 11.95
N PHE A 23 5.15 27.90 11.87
CA PHE A 23 5.84 28.00 10.59
C PHE A 23 5.98 26.60 10.00
N ASP A 24 5.32 26.36 8.87
CA ASP A 24 5.52 25.15 8.06
C ASP A 24 6.89 25.21 7.38
N ASP A 25 7.86 24.48 7.92
CA ASP A 25 9.22 24.39 7.37
C ASP A 25 9.29 23.35 6.23
N PHE A 26 9.28 23.83 4.98
CA PHE A 26 9.42 23.01 3.77
C PHE A 26 10.88 22.67 3.41
N THR A 27 11.87 23.08 4.21
CA THR A 27 13.29 22.80 3.95
C THR A 27 13.76 21.49 4.58
N LEU A 28 13.04 21.01 5.59
CA LEU A 28 13.28 19.72 6.22
C LEU A 28 12.36 18.68 5.61
N ALA A 29 12.93 17.51 5.30
CA ALA A 29 12.11 16.37 4.91
C ALA A 29 11.07 16.09 5.99
N SER A 30 9.82 15.90 5.58
CA SER A 30 8.74 15.42 6.43
C SER A 30 8.98 13.97 6.84
N SER A 31 8.27 13.48 7.85
CA SER A 31 8.27 12.04 8.18
C SER A 31 7.83 11.18 6.99
N TRP A 32 6.90 11.70 6.18
CA TRP A 32 6.41 11.05 4.99
C TRP A 32 7.47 10.90 3.91
N GLU A 33 8.22 11.97 3.62
CA GLU A 33 9.31 11.94 2.64
C GLU A 33 10.47 11.04 3.09
N ARG A 34 10.79 11.03 4.40
CA ARG A 34 11.76 10.07 4.95
C ARG A 34 11.30 8.63 4.74
N PHE A 35 10.03 8.34 5.00
CA PHE A 35 9.45 7.02 4.79
C PHE A 35 9.50 6.58 3.30
N ILE A 36 9.19 7.47 2.37
CA ILE A 36 9.34 7.21 0.93
C ILE A 36 10.81 6.93 0.58
N SER A 37 11.74 7.72 1.11
CA SER A 37 13.18 7.55 0.90
C SER A 37 13.69 6.20 1.40
N GLU A 38 13.20 5.72 2.56
CA GLU A 38 13.51 4.39 3.07
C GLU A 38 13.01 3.27 2.15
N ILE A 39 11.76 3.37 1.66
CA ILE A 39 11.22 2.42 0.68
C ILE A 39 12.07 2.43 -0.59
N GLU A 40 12.40 3.62 -1.09
CA GLU A 40 13.21 3.79 -2.29
C GLU A 40 14.59 3.14 -2.14
N ALA A 41 15.27 3.35 -1.01
CA ALA A 41 16.57 2.76 -0.73
C ALA A 41 16.51 1.22 -0.75
N VAL A 42 15.48 0.63 -0.15
CA VAL A 42 15.29 -0.83 -0.16
C VAL A 42 15.02 -1.34 -1.58
N CYS A 43 14.14 -0.67 -2.33
CA CYS A 43 13.85 -1.02 -3.72
C CYS A 43 15.11 -0.96 -4.59
N ARG A 44 15.91 0.12 -4.49
CA ARG A 44 17.20 0.26 -5.19
C ARG A 44 18.16 -0.85 -4.85
N GLN A 45 18.26 -1.21 -3.57
CA GLN A 45 19.11 -2.30 -3.13
C GLN A 45 18.67 -3.64 -3.73
N TRP A 46 17.37 -3.96 -3.71
CA TRP A 46 16.85 -5.21 -4.27
C TRP A 46 17.02 -5.29 -5.79
N MET A 47 16.81 -4.19 -6.51
CA MET A 47 17.08 -4.13 -7.95
C MET A 47 18.57 -4.30 -8.27
N ALA A 48 19.45 -3.67 -7.49
CA ALA A 48 20.90 -3.77 -7.68
C ALA A 48 21.43 -5.18 -7.40
N ASP A 49 20.89 -5.85 -6.39
CA ASP A 49 21.23 -7.24 -6.08
C ASP A 49 20.72 -8.18 -7.18
N GLY A 50 19.47 -8.01 -7.62
CA GLY A 50 18.81 -8.86 -8.59
C GLY A 50 18.57 -10.31 -8.09
N PRO A 51 17.82 -11.14 -8.83
CA PRO A 51 17.33 -12.43 -8.34
C PRO A 51 18.42 -13.36 -7.80
N LYS A 52 19.56 -13.46 -8.51
CA LYS A 52 20.65 -14.39 -8.15
C LYS A 52 21.35 -14.03 -6.84
N ASN A 53 21.50 -12.74 -6.52
CA ASN A 53 22.15 -12.32 -5.28
C ASN A 53 21.15 -12.28 -4.12
N LEU A 54 19.89 -11.95 -4.38
CA LEU A 54 18.82 -12.02 -3.39
C LEU A 54 18.67 -13.44 -2.82
N LEU A 55 18.76 -14.46 -3.68
CA LEU A 55 18.80 -15.88 -3.27
C LEU A 55 19.92 -16.23 -2.30
N LYS A 56 21.07 -15.58 -2.42
CA LYS A 56 22.26 -15.90 -1.60
C LYS A 56 22.23 -15.23 -0.24
N LYS A 57 21.49 -14.13 -0.10
CA LYS A 57 21.43 -13.34 1.13
C LYS A 57 20.33 -13.86 2.04
N ASP A 58 19.09 -13.50 1.71
CA ASP A 58 17.96 -13.60 2.65
C ASP A 58 16.68 -14.08 1.97
N ALA A 59 16.71 -14.49 0.70
CA ALA A 59 15.49 -14.94 0.04
C ALA A 59 15.02 -16.28 0.59
N VAL A 60 13.74 -16.31 0.96
CA VAL A 60 13.05 -17.51 1.43
C VAL A 60 12.21 -18.05 0.28
N GLN A 61 12.36 -19.34 -0.01
CA GLN A 61 11.50 -20.04 -0.97
C GLN A 61 10.09 -20.18 -0.39
N LEU A 62 9.07 -19.87 -1.19
CA LEU A 62 7.70 -20.04 -0.74
C LEU A 62 7.33 -21.53 -0.77
N VAL A 63 6.92 -22.09 0.37
CA VAL A 63 6.61 -23.53 0.53
C VAL A 63 5.56 -24.03 -0.47
N SER A 64 4.68 -23.14 -0.93
CA SER A 64 3.72 -23.50 -1.96
C SER A 64 4.43 -23.68 -3.31
N SER A 65 5.06 -22.66 -3.89
CA SER A 65 5.59 -22.72 -5.26
C SER A 65 7.09 -23.03 -5.32
N MET A 66 7.49 -24.04 -6.11
CA MET A 66 8.91 -24.41 -6.28
C MET A 66 9.79 -23.30 -6.84
N ASP A 67 9.24 -22.33 -7.58
CA ASP A 67 10.02 -21.33 -8.32
C ASP A 67 9.80 -19.88 -7.82
N LEU A 68 9.03 -19.67 -6.75
CA LEU A 68 8.74 -18.34 -6.20
C LEU A 68 9.54 -18.11 -4.91
N PHE A 69 10.32 -17.03 -4.92
CA PHE A 69 11.13 -16.61 -3.78
C PHE A 69 10.65 -15.26 -3.29
N LYS A 70 10.86 -15.00 -2.00
CA LYS A 70 10.58 -13.70 -1.42
C LYS A 70 11.72 -13.20 -0.54
N VAL A 71 11.96 -11.90 -0.58
CA VAL A 71 12.78 -11.18 0.39
C VAL A 71 11.90 -10.24 1.20
N LYS A 72 12.21 -10.06 2.48
CA LYS A 72 11.45 -9.23 3.41
C LYS A 72 12.35 -8.11 3.94
N CYS A 73 11.79 -6.91 4.10
CA CYS A 73 12.38 -5.81 4.83
C CYS A 73 11.35 -5.22 5.80
N GLU A 74 11.80 -4.77 6.96
CA GLU A 74 10.96 -4.12 7.96
C GLU A 74 11.18 -2.62 7.90
N LEU A 75 10.08 -1.87 7.80
CA LEU A 75 10.06 -0.43 7.68
C LEU A 75 9.32 0.16 8.88
N LYS A 76 9.71 1.36 9.31
CA LYS A 76 9.06 2.04 10.43
C LYS A 76 8.63 3.43 9.99
N ASP A 77 7.34 3.68 10.07
CA ASP A 77 6.80 5.04 10.09
C ASP A 77 6.75 5.53 11.55
N VAL A 78 6.40 6.80 11.77
CA VAL A 78 6.41 7.48 13.08
C VAL A 78 5.71 6.66 14.18
N THR A 79 4.60 6.00 13.86
CA THR A 79 3.78 5.26 14.83
C THR A 79 3.55 3.80 14.46
N LYS A 80 3.85 3.39 13.22
CA LYS A 80 3.48 2.08 12.67
C LYS A 80 4.67 1.39 12.04
N SER A 81 4.76 0.08 12.22
CA SER A 81 5.77 -0.74 11.55
C SER A 81 5.12 -1.48 10.38
N TYR A 82 5.83 -1.51 9.26
CA TYR A 82 5.42 -2.19 8.05
C TYR A 82 6.43 -3.29 7.71
N SER A 83 5.96 -4.28 6.97
CA SER A 83 6.75 -5.33 6.36
C SER A 83 6.57 -5.21 4.86
N MET A 84 7.68 -5.00 4.16
CA MET A 84 7.72 -4.98 2.71
C MET A 84 8.32 -6.28 2.23
N GLU A 85 7.63 -6.95 1.31
CA GLU A 85 8.03 -8.23 0.75
C GLU A 85 8.12 -8.11 -0.78
N PHE A 86 9.24 -8.50 -1.36
CA PHE A 86 9.40 -8.57 -2.81
C PHE A 86 9.42 -10.02 -3.26
N TYR A 87 8.52 -10.36 -4.17
CA TYR A 87 8.32 -11.68 -4.74
C TYR A 87 8.90 -11.73 -6.16
N PHE A 88 9.72 -12.74 -6.43
CA PHE A 88 10.38 -12.90 -7.73
C PHE A 88 10.60 -14.37 -8.08
N HIS A 89 10.75 -14.64 -9.37
CA HIS A 89 11.11 -15.96 -9.88
C HIS A 89 12.58 -16.01 -10.29
N THR A 90 13.15 -17.20 -10.25
CA THR A 90 14.53 -17.45 -10.70
C THR A 90 14.59 -18.05 -12.10
N ASN A 91 13.51 -18.71 -12.52
CA ASN A 91 13.40 -19.30 -13.85
C ASN A 91 12.98 -18.23 -14.87
N ASN A 92 13.93 -17.90 -15.73
CA ASN A 92 13.75 -16.99 -16.87
C ASN A 92 13.41 -17.76 -18.16
N ASP A 93 13.28 -19.08 -18.08
CA ASP A 93 12.91 -19.91 -19.20
C ASP A 93 11.47 -19.53 -19.56
N GLY A 94 11.26 -18.97 -20.75
CA GLY A 94 9.96 -18.55 -21.27
C GLY A 94 8.91 -19.67 -21.42
N LYS A 95 9.05 -20.76 -20.67
CA LYS A 95 8.00 -21.73 -20.42
C LYS A 95 6.84 -21.01 -19.74
N ILE A 96 5.66 -21.30 -20.26
CA ILE A 96 4.39 -20.93 -19.66
C ILE A 96 4.41 -21.52 -18.24
N VAL A 97 4.42 -20.64 -17.25
CA VAL A 97 4.24 -21.06 -15.86
C VAL A 97 2.80 -21.55 -15.79
N ASP A 98 2.60 -22.85 -15.58
CA ASP A 98 1.29 -23.40 -15.27
C ASP A 98 0.88 -22.84 -13.90
N TRP A 99 0.15 -21.72 -13.93
CA TRP A 99 -0.42 -21.08 -12.76
C TRP A 99 -1.43 -22.05 -12.15
N ASN A 100 -0.96 -22.84 -11.19
CA ASN A 100 -1.76 -23.85 -10.53
C ASN A 100 -2.21 -23.35 -9.16
N SER A 101 -3.04 -24.14 -8.46
CA SER A 101 -3.55 -23.89 -7.09
C SER A 101 -2.50 -23.61 -6.00
N ILE A 102 -1.23 -23.65 -6.38
CA ILE A 102 -0.04 -23.51 -5.54
C ILE A 102 0.57 -22.09 -5.66
N SER A 103 0.19 -21.34 -6.69
CA SER A 103 0.63 -19.97 -6.95
C SER A 103 0.01 -18.98 -5.96
N HIS A 104 0.70 -17.84 -5.75
CA HIS A 104 0.20 -16.80 -4.87
C HIS A 104 -1.08 -16.17 -5.46
N ASP A 105 -2.04 -15.78 -4.61
CA ASP A 105 -3.36 -15.28 -5.04
C ASP A 105 -3.24 -14.12 -6.05
N LEU A 106 -2.31 -13.18 -5.80
CA LEU A 106 -2.02 -12.07 -6.74
C LEU A 106 -1.55 -12.51 -8.12
N GLN A 107 -0.82 -13.64 -8.21
CA GLN A 107 -0.39 -14.19 -9.49
C GLN A 107 -1.58 -14.77 -10.25
N LEU A 108 -2.48 -15.45 -9.55
CA LEU A 108 -3.70 -16.01 -10.13
C LEU A 108 -4.68 -14.91 -10.55
N CYS A 109 -4.83 -13.85 -9.73
CA CYS A 109 -5.73 -12.74 -10.02
C CYS A 109 -5.25 -11.85 -11.17
N PHE A 110 -3.94 -11.59 -11.26
CA PHE A 110 -3.42 -10.53 -12.12
C PHE A 110 -2.31 -10.96 -13.11
N GLY A 111 -1.83 -12.21 -13.03
CA GLY A 111 -0.77 -12.71 -13.91
C GLY A 111 0.60 -12.06 -13.68
N VAL A 112 0.83 -11.48 -12.50
CA VAL A 112 2.10 -10.81 -12.17
C VAL A 112 3.19 -11.83 -11.82
N LYS A 113 4.41 -11.62 -12.35
CA LYS A 113 5.56 -12.51 -12.11
C LYS A 113 6.45 -12.04 -10.97
N GLU A 114 6.77 -10.75 -10.99
CA GLU A 114 7.53 -10.06 -9.96
C GLU A 114 6.62 -8.98 -9.38
N PHE A 115 6.53 -8.90 -8.06
CA PHE A 115 5.64 -7.95 -7.42
C PHE A 115 6.08 -7.65 -5.99
N LEU A 116 5.66 -6.47 -5.51
CA LEU A 116 5.93 -5.98 -4.17
C LEU A 116 4.64 -6.01 -3.35
N VAL A 117 4.71 -6.45 -2.10
CA VAL A 117 3.61 -6.37 -1.14
C VAL A 117 4.10 -5.61 0.08
N ILE A 118 3.38 -4.57 0.49
CA ILE A 118 3.65 -3.89 1.75
C ILE A 118 2.45 -4.05 2.68
N ALA A 119 2.70 -4.50 3.91
CA ALA A 119 1.67 -4.82 4.88
C ALA A 119 2.05 -4.27 6.27
N PRO A 120 1.09 -3.86 7.10
CA PRO A 120 1.38 -3.47 8.48
C PRO A 120 1.78 -4.69 9.31
N GLN A 121 2.75 -4.54 10.22
CA GLN A 121 3.11 -5.56 11.22
C GLN A 121 2.11 -5.59 12.40
N SER A 122 0.83 -5.69 12.06
CA SER A 122 -0.25 -5.86 13.02
C SER A 122 -0.64 -7.34 13.10
N ALA A 123 -1.31 -7.76 14.17
CA ALA A 123 -1.83 -9.13 14.29
C ALA A 123 -2.72 -9.57 13.10
N SER A 124 -3.37 -8.59 12.46
CA SER A 124 -4.21 -8.80 11.28
C SER A 124 -3.44 -8.81 9.96
N GLY A 125 -2.24 -8.23 9.88
CA GLY A 125 -1.44 -8.16 8.64
C GLY A 125 -2.06 -7.39 7.47
N VAL A 126 -3.14 -6.63 7.71
CA VAL A 126 -3.94 -5.93 6.69
C VAL A 126 -4.19 -4.49 7.12
N VAL A 127 -4.37 -3.59 6.15
CA VAL A 127 -4.77 -2.22 6.40
C VAL A 127 -6.29 -2.13 6.36
N LEU A 128 -6.90 -1.82 7.51
CA LEU A 128 -8.36 -1.72 7.65
C LEU A 128 -8.88 -0.35 7.20
N ASP A 129 -8.07 0.70 7.37
CA ASP A 129 -8.43 2.07 7.03
C ASP A 129 -8.10 2.39 5.56
N ALA A 130 -9.10 2.83 4.79
CA ALA A 130 -8.93 3.08 3.36
C ALA A 130 -8.00 4.28 3.04
N PRO A 131 -8.08 5.42 3.77
CA PRO A 131 -7.09 6.49 3.67
C PRO A 131 -5.67 6.02 3.98
N GLU A 132 -5.47 5.22 5.04
CA GLU A 132 -4.16 4.65 5.35
C GLU A 132 -3.63 3.76 4.22
N ALA A 133 -4.46 2.87 3.67
CA ALA A 133 -4.06 1.99 2.58
C ALA A 133 -3.67 2.78 1.32
N SER A 134 -4.44 3.83 1.02
CA SER A 134 -4.18 4.72 -0.12
C SER A 134 -2.90 5.52 0.07
N LYS A 135 -2.64 6.02 1.28
CA LYS A 135 -1.40 6.69 1.66
C LYS A 135 -0.21 5.74 1.48
N LEU A 136 -0.28 4.53 2.06
CA LEU A 136 0.79 3.55 1.95
C LEU A 136 1.09 3.17 0.50
N LEU A 137 0.04 2.90 -0.29
CA LEU A 137 0.18 2.59 -1.71
C LEU A 137 0.81 3.75 -2.50
N SER A 138 0.48 5.00 -2.16
CA SER A 138 1.06 6.17 -2.82
C SER A 138 2.55 6.36 -2.50
N ALA A 139 2.99 6.13 -1.25
CA ALA A 139 4.42 6.14 -0.93
C ALA A 139 5.21 5.16 -1.79
N VAL A 140 4.72 3.92 -1.85
CA VAL A 140 5.39 2.87 -2.61
C VAL A 140 5.38 3.18 -4.10
N ALA A 141 4.28 3.70 -4.63
CA ALA A 141 4.20 4.11 -6.03
C ALA A 141 5.22 5.21 -6.38
N ILE A 142 5.38 6.20 -5.49
CA ILE A 142 6.37 7.28 -5.66
C ILE A 142 7.78 6.70 -5.61
N ALA A 143 8.10 5.89 -4.60
CA ALA A 143 9.41 5.27 -4.46
C ALA A 143 9.78 4.42 -5.69
N LEU A 144 8.83 3.63 -6.22
CA LEU A 144 9.02 2.83 -7.43
C LEU A 144 9.18 3.69 -8.69
N SER A 145 8.44 4.81 -8.77
CA SER A 145 8.60 5.79 -9.85
C SER A 145 10.00 6.41 -9.85
N ASN A 146 10.50 6.82 -8.69
CA ASN A 146 11.86 7.36 -8.52
C ASN A 146 12.95 6.34 -8.86
N CYS A 147 12.64 5.06 -8.64
CA CYS A 147 13.48 3.93 -9.01
C CYS A 147 13.44 3.59 -10.51
N SER A 148 12.55 4.20 -11.30
CA SER A 148 12.24 3.78 -12.67
C SER A 148 11.83 2.30 -12.76
N SER A 149 11.19 1.78 -11.71
CA SER A 149 10.76 0.38 -11.63
C SER A 149 9.36 0.20 -12.20
N LEU A 150 9.16 -0.93 -12.89
CA LEU A 150 7.87 -1.36 -13.42
C LEU A 150 7.23 -2.44 -12.53
N TRP A 151 7.75 -2.64 -11.32
CA TRP A 151 7.19 -3.62 -10.40
C TRP A 151 5.79 -3.19 -9.94
N PRO A 152 4.78 -4.08 -10.04
CA PRO A 152 3.48 -3.84 -9.42
C PRO A 152 3.62 -3.92 -7.90
N ALA A 153 3.02 -2.96 -7.20
CA ALA A 153 2.96 -2.90 -5.75
C ALA A 153 1.54 -3.14 -5.27
N PHE A 154 1.42 -3.86 -4.15
CA PHE A 154 0.15 -4.24 -3.55
C PHE A 154 0.13 -3.97 -2.05
N VAL A 155 -1.05 -3.62 -1.54
CA VAL A 155 -1.36 -3.45 -0.12
C VAL A 155 -2.54 -4.37 0.21
N PRO A 156 -2.42 -5.25 1.22
CA PRO A 156 -3.55 -6.05 1.68
C PRO A 156 -4.52 -5.16 2.46
N VAL A 157 -5.80 -5.25 2.10
CA VAL A 157 -6.87 -4.41 2.65
C VAL A 157 -8.03 -5.26 3.17
N HIS A 158 -8.99 -4.60 3.81
CA HIS A 158 -10.19 -5.23 4.38
C HIS A 158 -9.86 -6.30 5.43
N ALA A 159 -10.77 -7.24 5.67
CA ALA A 159 -10.57 -8.30 6.64
C ALA A 159 -9.61 -9.38 6.11
N PRO A 160 -8.76 -10.01 6.95
CA PRO A 160 -7.83 -11.06 6.51
C PRO A 160 -8.50 -12.25 5.81
N SER A 161 -9.75 -12.55 6.17
CA SER A 161 -10.55 -13.63 5.55
C SER A 161 -10.89 -13.37 4.08
N ARG A 162 -10.96 -12.09 3.67
CA ARG A 162 -11.29 -11.67 2.32
C ARG A 162 -10.10 -11.63 1.38
N LYS A 163 -8.87 -11.81 1.89
CA LYS A 163 -7.63 -11.78 1.09
C LYS A 163 -7.64 -10.67 0.03
N ALA A 164 -8.10 -9.49 0.41
CA ALA A 164 -8.32 -8.42 -0.55
C ALA A 164 -7.06 -7.58 -0.70
N PHE A 165 -6.83 -7.09 -1.90
CA PHE A 165 -5.64 -6.31 -2.25
C PHE A 165 -6.01 -5.14 -3.13
N ILE A 166 -5.40 -4.00 -2.85
CA ILE A 166 -5.30 -2.89 -3.81
C ILE A 166 -3.87 -2.84 -4.32
N GLY A 167 -3.69 -2.45 -5.58
CA GLY A 167 -2.36 -2.34 -6.14
C GLY A 167 -2.25 -1.30 -7.25
N ILE A 168 -0.99 -0.98 -7.56
CA ILE A 168 -0.63 0.00 -8.57
C ILE A 168 0.65 -0.44 -9.27
N GLN A 169 0.73 -0.18 -10.57
CA GLN A 169 1.93 -0.40 -11.36
C GLN A 169 2.12 0.75 -12.33
N ASN A 170 3.32 1.30 -12.35
CA ASN A 170 3.72 2.25 -13.37
C ASN A 170 4.16 1.47 -14.61
N MET A 171 3.60 1.82 -15.76
CA MET A 171 3.88 1.22 -17.07
C MET A 171 4.57 2.27 -17.94
N GLY A 172 5.74 2.74 -17.50
CA GLY A 172 6.45 3.88 -18.09
C GLY A 172 6.00 5.22 -17.52
N THR A 173 6.13 6.30 -18.30
CA THR A 173 5.87 7.68 -17.83
C THR A 173 4.41 8.11 -17.97
N VAL A 174 3.59 7.39 -18.74
CA VAL A 174 2.24 7.85 -19.15
C VAL A 174 1.13 6.98 -18.56
N PHE A 175 1.38 5.70 -18.33
CA PHE A 175 0.33 4.76 -17.96
C PHE A 175 0.54 4.22 -16.55
N THR A 176 -0.54 4.21 -15.79
CA THR A 176 -0.63 3.54 -14.49
C THR A 176 -1.71 2.49 -14.56
N ARG A 177 -1.38 1.25 -14.18
CA ARG A 177 -2.35 0.17 -14.01
C ARG A 177 -2.74 0.09 -12.55
N ARG A 178 -4.04 0.11 -12.26
CA ARG A 178 -4.58 -0.16 -10.91
C ARG A 178 -5.08 -1.60 -10.82
N PHE A 179 -4.88 -2.20 -9.66
CA PHE A 179 -5.32 -3.54 -9.33
C PHE A 179 -6.26 -3.48 -8.13
N GLU A 180 -7.31 -4.29 -8.17
CA GLU A 180 -8.23 -4.48 -7.06
C GLU A 180 -8.69 -5.93 -7.06
N ALA A 181 -8.50 -6.64 -5.95
CA ALA A 181 -8.97 -8.00 -5.72
C ALA A 181 -9.72 -8.05 -4.41
N ASP A 182 -10.87 -8.72 -4.41
CA ASP A 182 -11.63 -9.08 -3.20
C ASP A 182 -12.08 -10.53 -3.33
N HIS A 183 -11.77 -11.37 -2.35
CA HIS A 183 -12.21 -12.75 -2.32
C HIS A 183 -13.52 -12.87 -1.54
N ILE A 184 -14.58 -13.18 -2.29
CA ILE A 184 -15.90 -13.48 -1.72
C ILE A 184 -15.90 -14.93 -1.23
N GLY A 185 -15.82 -15.09 0.09
CA GLY A 185 -15.87 -16.39 0.75
C GLY A 185 -17.27 -17.01 0.79
N SER A 186 -17.52 -17.85 1.80
CA SER A 186 -18.70 -18.71 1.90
C SER A 186 -20.06 -18.00 1.94
N GLN A 187 -20.11 -16.71 2.25
CA GLN A 187 -21.34 -15.91 2.25
C GLN A 187 -21.34 -14.97 1.06
N VAL A 188 -21.88 -15.45 -0.05
CA VAL A 188 -22.13 -14.63 -1.24
C VAL A 188 -23.37 -13.76 -0.96
N PRO A 189 -23.28 -12.42 -1.05
CA PRO A 189 -24.44 -11.55 -0.94
C PRO A 189 -25.54 -12.00 -1.93
N VAL A 190 -26.80 -12.05 -1.49
CA VAL A 190 -27.93 -12.57 -2.30
C VAL A 190 -28.02 -11.91 -3.68
N LYS A 191 -27.67 -10.61 -3.77
CA LYS A 191 -27.61 -9.88 -5.05
C LYS A 191 -26.66 -10.53 -6.06
N LEU A 192 -25.53 -11.07 -5.61
CA LEU A 192 -24.52 -11.70 -6.46
C LEU A 192 -24.80 -13.20 -6.75
N MET A 193 -25.89 -13.76 -6.20
CA MET A 193 -26.29 -15.15 -6.49
C MET A 193 -27.02 -15.30 -7.83
N HIS A 194 -27.46 -14.20 -8.43
CA HIS A 194 -28.19 -14.18 -9.70
C HIS A 194 -27.39 -13.44 -10.76
N LEU A 195 -27.58 -13.82 -12.04
CA LEU A 195 -26.88 -13.22 -13.17
C LEU A 195 -27.09 -11.70 -13.25
N GLU A 196 -28.28 -11.23 -12.87
CA GLU A 196 -28.63 -9.81 -12.86
C GLU A 196 -27.70 -8.99 -11.95
N GLY A 197 -27.52 -9.39 -10.69
CA GLY A 197 -26.63 -8.64 -9.79
C GLY A 197 -25.14 -8.83 -10.11
N LEU A 198 -24.75 -9.96 -10.71
CA LEU A 198 -23.40 -10.11 -11.28
C LEU A 198 -23.19 -9.14 -12.46
N TYR A 199 -24.19 -8.97 -13.32
CA TYR A 199 -24.17 -8.03 -14.42
C TYR A 199 -24.11 -6.58 -13.91
N GLU A 200 -24.92 -6.22 -12.92
CA GLU A 200 -24.87 -4.88 -12.30
C GLU A 200 -23.49 -4.57 -11.71
N LEU A 201 -22.89 -5.52 -10.99
CA LEU A 201 -21.54 -5.36 -10.44
C LEU A 201 -20.51 -5.17 -11.55
N PHE A 202 -20.60 -5.98 -12.62
CA PHE A 202 -19.72 -5.87 -13.77
C PHE A 202 -19.84 -4.50 -14.45
N VAL A 203 -21.06 -4.03 -14.70
CA VAL A 203 -21.32 -2.71 -15.32
C VAL A 203 -20.81 -1.59 -14.42
N SER A 204 -21.05 -1.64 -13.11
CA SER A 204 -20.56 -0.63 -12.17
C SER A 204 -19.04 -0.48 -12.21
N LYS A 205 -18.30 -1.60 -12.27
CA LYS A 205 -16.85 -1.59 -12.42
C LYS A 205 -16.42 -1.03 -13.78
N PHE A 206 -17.12 -1.37 -14.86
CA PHE A 206 -16.84 -0.83 -16.20
C PHE A 206 -17.01 0.69 -16.31
N VAL A 207 -18.06 1.24 -15.69
CA VAL A 207 -18.32 2.68 -15.68
C VAL A 207 -17.26 3.43 -14.84
N SER A 208 -16.78 2.82 -13.75
CA SER A 208 -15.67 3.37 -12.96
C SER A 208 -14.37 3.46 -13.76
N PHE A 209 -14.08 2.49 -14.65
CA PHE A 209 -12.93 2.56 -15.57
C PHE A 209 -12.99 3.77 -16.52
N HIS A 210 -14.19 4.16 -16.97
CA HIS A 210 -14.33 5.30 -17.88
C HIS A 210 -14.10 6.65 -17.18
N LEU A 211 -14.43 6.75 -15.88
CA LEU A 211 -14.28 7.99 -15.11
C LEU A 211 -12.83 8.28 -14.70
N PHE A 212 -11.96 7.26 -14.64
CA PHE A 212 -10.53 7.44 -14.35
C PHE A 212 -9.64 7.60 -15.59
N MET A 213 -10.23 7.50 -16.77
CA MET A 213 -9.56 7.74 -18.06
C MET A 213 -9.97 9.12 -18.59
N ILE A 214 -9.79 10.16 -17.77
CA ILE A 214 -9.91 11.55 -18.24
C ILE A 214 -8.51 11.95 -18.75
N PRO A 215 -8.40 12.44 -20.00
CA PRO A 215 -7.11 12.75 -20.65
C PRO A 215 -6.30 13.82 -19.93
#